data_AF-A0A935AVM1-F1
#
_entry.id   AF-A0A935AVM1-F1
#
_cell.length_a   1.000
_cell.length_b   1.000
_cell.length_c   1.000
_cell.angle_alpha   90.00
_cell.angle_beta   90.00
_cell.angle_gamma   90.00
#
_symmetry.space_group_name_H-M   'P 1'
#
loop_
_entity.id
_entity.type
_entity.pdbx_description
1 polymer ?
#
loop_
_entity_poly.entity_id
_entity_poly.type
_entity_poly.pdbx_seq_one_letter_code
_entity_poly.pdbx_strand_id
1 'polypeptide(L)'
;MIVAALALLALGGAGFCYRLVIGPNLSDRLVSADGLLTIVVIAMIAWSAYTDRSTFLIVGVVVALVGFLGTSIVARFIEGRR
;
A
#
# COMPACT_ATOMS: atom_id res chain seq x y z
N MET A 1 15.97 -9.21 -12.33
CA MET A 1 14.51 -9.02 -12.48
C MET A 1 13.87 -8.43 -11.22
N ILE A 2 14.12 -8.96 -10.02
CA ILE A 2 13.58 -8.44 -8.75
C ILE A 2 13.99 -6.98 -8.48
N VAL A 3 15.26 -6.61 -8.72
CA VAL A 3 15.72 -5.22 -8.55
C VAL A 3 14.94 -4.23 -9.44
N ALA A 4 14.62 -4.62 -10.68
CA ALA A 4 13.80 -3.79 -11.57
C ALA A 4 12.35 -3.66 -11.05
N ALA A 5 11.79 -4.73 -10.50
CA ALA A 5 10.46 -4.69 -9.86
C ALA A 5 10.46 -3.74 -8.64
N LEU A 6 11.48 -3.80 -7.78
CA LEU A 6 11.62 -2.90 -6.63
C LEU A 6 11.78 -1.44 -7.08
N ALA A 7 12.53 -1.17 -8.15
CA ALA A 7 12.68 0.17 -8.71
C ALA A 7 11.34 0.72 -9.25
N LEU A 8 10.56 -0.10 -9.97
CA LEU A 8 9.23 0.28 -10.44
C LEU A 8 8.25 0.52 -9.29
N LEU A 9 8.31 -0.29 -8.23
CA LEU A 9 7.52 -0.09 -7.02
C LEU A 9 7.89 1.21 -6.29
N ALA A 10 9.19 1.54 -6.23
CA ALA A 10 9.64 2.80 -5.64
C ALA A 10 9.13 4.03 -6.44
N LEU A 11 9.16 3.96 -7.78
CA LEU A 11 8.58 4.99 -8.65
C LEU A 11 7.07 5.14 -8.45
N GLY A 12 6.33 4.02 -8.42
CA GLY A 12 4.91 4.02 -8.11
C GLY A 12 4.62 4.59 -6.72
N GLY A 13 5.44 4.23 -5.73
CA GLY A 13 5.34 4.70 -4.34
C GLY A 13 5.52 6.20 -4.24
N ALA A 14 6.49 6.77 -4.97
CA ALA A 14 6.66 8.21 -5.07
C ALA A 14 5.41 8.90 -5.66
N GLY A 15 4.78 8.29 -6.68
CA GLY A 15 3.53 8.80 -7.25
C GLY A 15 2.36 8.80 -6.27
N PHE A 16 2.18 7.72 -5.51
CA PHE A 16 1.16 7.65 -4.46
C PHE A 16 1.45 8.60 -3.29
N CYS A 17 2.71 8.75 -2.88
CA CYS A 17 3.13 9.76 -1.90
C CYS A 17 2.74 11.18 -2.36
N TYR A 18 3.04 11.50 -3.63
CA TYR A 18 2.69 12.79 -4.22
C TYR A 18 1.17 13.05 -4.18
N ARG A 19 0.36 12.07 -4.62
CA ARG A 19 -1.11 12.18 -4.56
C ARG A 19 -1.65 12.24 -3.14
N LEU A 20 -1.04 11.54 -2.18
CA LEU A 20 -1.46 11.58 -0.78
C LEU A 20 -1.36 12.99 -0.20
N VAL A 21 -0.31 13.75 -0.56
CA VAL A 21 -0.09 15.11 -0.07
C VAL A 21 -0.96 16.14 -0.80
N ILE A 22 -1.04 16.06 -2.12
CA ILE A 22 -1.70 17.09 -2.96
C ILE A 22 -3.18 16.79 -3.23
N GLY A 23 -3.65 15.57 -2.96
CA GLY A 23 -5.01 15.13 -3.25
C GLY A 23 -6.07 16.13 -2.77
N PRO A 24 -7.00 16.58 -3.63
CA PRO A 24 -7.98 17.62 -3.29
C PRO A 24 -9.13 17.09 -2.42
N ASN A 25 -9.49 15.82 -2.59
CA ASN A 25 -10.59 15.17 -1.88
C ASN A 25 -10.07 14.18 -0.82
N LEU A 26 -10.78 14.09 0.30
CA LEU A 26 -10.51 13.08 1.35
C LEU A 26 -10.50 11.66 0.79
N SER A 27 -11.42 11.34 -0.12
CA SER A 27 -11.48 10.03 -0.77
C SER A 27 -10.26 9.75 -1.66
N ASP A 28 -9.72 10.75 -2.37
CA ASP A 28 -8.51 10.57 -3.21
C ASP A 28 -7.27 10.34 -2.35
N ARG A 29 -7.17 11.03 -1.21
CA ARG A 29 -6.11 10.79 -0.21
C ARG A 29 -6.23 9.39 0.41
N LEU A 30 -7.44 8.93 0.72
CA LEU A 30 -7.66 7.59 1.27
C LEU A 30 -7.24 6.50 0.28
N VAL A 31 -7.64 6.61 -0.99
CA VAL A 31 -7.21 5.69 -2.05
C VAL A 31 -5.69 5.73 -2.24
N SER A 32 -5.10 6.91 -2.15
CA SER A 32 -3.64 7.06 -2.25
C SER A 32 -2.91 6.37 -1.11
N ALA A 33 -3.44 6.43 0.11
CA ALA A 33 -2.90 5.73 1.27
C ALA A 33 -2.99 4.20 1.12
N ASP A 34 -4.13 3.68 0.64
CA ASP A 34 -4.32 2.26 0.37
C ASP A 34 -3.37 1.74 -0.72
N GLY A 35 -3.18 2.52 -1.79
CA GLY A 35 -2.21 2.22 -2.84
C GLY A 35 -0.77 2.19 -2.33
N LEU A 36 -0.41 3.11 -1.43
CA LEU A 36 0.90 3.13 -0.77
C LEU A 36 1.12 1.87 0.08
N LEU A 37 0.12 1.46 0.86
CA LEU A 37 0.17 0.24 1.65
C LEU A 37 0.32 -1.00 0.77
N THR A 38 -0.40 -1.05 -0.37
CA THR A 38 -0.28 -2.11 -1.37
C THR A 38 1.14 -2.19 -1.94
N ILE A 39 1.78 -1.06 -2.26
CA ILE A 39 3.17 -1.03 -2.73
C ILE A 39 4.13 -1.61 -1.69
N VAL A 40 3.95 -1.24 -0.41
CA VAL A 40 4.77 -1.76 0.69
C VAL A 40 4.60 -3.28 0.81
N VAL A 41 3.38 -3.80 0.72
CA VAL A 41 3.10 -5.24 0.74
C VAL A 41 3.77 -5.96 -0.42
N ILE A 42 3.61 -5.46 -1.65
CA ILE A 42 4.23 -6.09 -2.84
C ILE A 42 5.76 -6.04 -2.74
N ALA A 43 6.33 -4.94 -2.22
CA ALA A 43 7.76 -4.83 -2.00
C ALA A 43 8.27 -5.88 -0.98
N MET A 44 7.53 -6.10 0.12
CA MET A 44 7.86 -7.16 1.09
C MET A 44 7.81 -8.56 0.46
N ILE A 45 6.82 -8.83 -0.38
CA ILE A 45 6.69 -10.12 -1.07
C ILE A 45 7.84 -10.32 -2.09
N ALA A 46 8.15 -9.30 -2.88
CA ALA A 46 9.29 -9.33 -3.80
C ALA A 46 10.62 -9.53 -3.05
N TRP A 47 10.78 -8.92 -1.88
CA TRP A 47 11.95 -9.10 -1.02
C TRP A 47 12.01 -10.51 -0.41
N SER A 48 10.86 -11.08 -0.04
CA SER A 48 10.74 -12.46 0.42
C SER A 48 11.24 -13.44 -0.63
N ALA A 49 10.82 -13.25 -1.88
CA ALA A 49 11.26 -14.05 -3.03
C ALA A 49 12.74 -13.85 -3.36
N TYR A 50 13.32 -12.69 -3.05
CA TYR A 50 14.75 -12.44 -3.24
C TYR A 50 15.62 -13.10 -2.17
N THR A 51 15.12 -13.18 -0.93
CA THR A 51 15.89 -13.66 0.23
C THR A 51 15.61 -15.13 0.57
N ASP A 52 14.71 -15.80 -0.16
CA ASP A 52 14.19 -17.15 0.14
C ASP A 52 13.68 -17.30 1.59
N ARG A 53 13.19 -16.19 2.17
CA ARG A 53 12.64 -16.16 3.54
C ARG A 53 11.15 -15.87 3.50
N SER A 54 10.35 -16.89 3.79
CA SER A 54 8.87 -16.84 3.84
C SER A 54 8.30 -15.96 4.95
N THR A 55 9.11 -15.50 5.91
CA THR A 55 8.64 -14.63 7.00
C THR A 55 8.00 -13.34 6.47
N PHE A 56 8.61 -12.71 5.45
CA PHE A 56 8.09 -11.48 4.85
C PHE A 56 6.79 -11.69 4.06
N LEU A 57 6.57 -12.90 3.53
CA LEU A 57 5.29 -13.27 2.92
C LEU A 57 4.16 -13.26 3.95
N ILE A 58 4.36 -13.93 5.09
CA ILE A 58 3.35 -14.01 6.16
C ILE A 58 3.06 -12.61 6.72
N VAL A 59 4.11 -11.85 7.03
CA VAL A 59 3.97 -10.47 7.53
C VAL A 59 3.26 -9.60 6.49
N GLY A 60 3.60 -9.72 5.21
CA GLY A 60 2.96 -8.95 4.14
C GLY A 60 1.47 -9.23 4.01
N VAL A 61 1.06 -10.49 4.14
CA VAL A 61 -0.37 -10.87 4.14
C VAL A 61 -1.11 -10.26 5.34
N VAL A 62 -0.53 -10.33 6.54
CA VAL A 62 -1.14 -9.72 7.74
C VAL A 62 -1.28 -8.21 7.57
N VAL A 63 -0.23 -7.54 7.08
CA VAL A 63 -0.25 -6.09 6.83
C VAL A 63 -1.29 -5.73 5.77
N ALA A 64 -1.46 -6.52 4.71
CA ALA A 64 -2.48 -6.29 3.69
C ALA A 64 -3.90 -6.34 4.28
N LEU A 65 -4.19 -7.35 5.11
CA LEU A 65 -5.49 -7.52 5.75
C LEU A 65 -5.79 -6.37 6.74
N VAL A 66 -4.82 -6.03 7.58
CA VAL A 66 -4.96 -4.93 8.56
C VAL A 66 -5.08 -3.59 7.86
N GLY A 67 -4.30 -3.35 6.81
CA GLY A 67 -4.35 -2.14 6.00
C GLY A 67 -5.72 -1.96 5.34
N PHE A 68 -6.23 -3.01 4.69
CA PHE A 68 -7.56 -3.02 4.09
C PHE A 68 -8.68 -2.77 5.10
N LEU A 69 -8.59 -3.38 6.29
CA LEU A 69 -9.53 -3.11 7.39
C LEU A 69 -9.47 -1.63 7.81
N GLY A 70 -8.27 -1.07 7.95
CA GLY A 70 -8.10 0.34 8.27
C GLY A 70 -8.74 1.27 7.23
N THR A 71 -8.50 1.01 5.95
CA THR A 71 -9.02 1.87 4.87
C THR A 71 -10.53 1.73 4.70
N SER A 72 -11.09 0.52 4.86
CA SER A 72 -12.54 0.29 4.83
C SER A 72 -13.30 0.95 6.00
N ILE A 73 -12.72 0.98 7.21
CA ILE A 73 -13.29 1.71 8.35
C ILE A 73 -13.36 3.21 8.05
N VAL A 74 -12.27 3.78 7.53
CA VAL A 74 -12.24 5.22 7.18
C VAL A 74 -13.22 5.53 6.05
N ALA A 75 -13.33 4.66 5.05
CA ALA A 75 -14.31 4.81 3.97
C ALA A 75 -15.74 4.85 4.51
N ARG A 76 -16.10 3.91 5.41
CA ARG A 76 -17.42 3.86 6.04
C ARG A 76 -17.70 5.09 6.90
N PHE A 77 -16.68 5.62 7.59
CA PHE A 77 -16.82 6.85 8.38
C PHE A 77 -17.11 8.07 7.49
N ILE A 78 -16.46 8.16 6.32
CA ILE A 78 -16.70 9.24 5.35
C ILE A 78 -18.12 9.14 4.79
N GLU A 79 -18.59 7.93 4.48
CA GLU A 79 -19.94 7.69 3.96
C GLU A 79 -21.03 8.02 4.98
N GLY A 80 -20.86 7.61 6.25
CA GLY A 80 -21.83 7.90 7.32
C GLY A 80 -21.90 9.36 7.77
N ARG A 81 -21.01 10.23 7.26
CA ARG A 81 -21.02 11.68 7.49
C ARG A 81 -21.76 12.45 6.39
N ARG A 82 -22.25 11.76 5.36
CA ARG A 82 -23.11 12.28 4.29
C ARG A 82 -24.57 12.02 4.61
#